data_AF-A0A645HC70-F1
#
_entry.id   AF-A0A645HC70-F1
#
_cell.length_a   1.000
_cell.length_b   1.000
_cell.length_c   1.000
_cell.angle_alpha   90.00
_cell.angle_beta   90.00
_cell.angle_gamma   90.00
#
_symmetry.space_group_name_H-M   'P 1'
#
loop_
_entity.id
_entity.type
_entity.pdbx_description
1 polymer ?
#
loop_
_entity_poly.entity_id
_entity_poly.type
_entity_poly.pdbx_seq_one_letter_code
_entity_poly.pdbx_strand_id
1 'polypeptide(L)'
;MDAVYNGNDADYGLQLLSSTAERSWYNMIRAGSTITLEAWDSKYKPNLDWNHAWGAVPANVIPRKLVGIAPLEPGFRRMLIKPQPSTLSHAEIIVSSIRGNIKVSFNNTPGTKFEMEIEIPANTVAEVWLPLFDRKQQITVNGVAQKGTVDGTFVKLQAGSGKHHFLVQR
;
A
#
# COMPACT_ATOMS: atom_id res chain seq x y z
N MET A 1 7.03 1.20 -11.30
CA MET A 1 6.45 0.95 -9.96
C MET A 1 5.33 -0.08 -10.00
N ASP A 2 4.30 0.08 -10.84
CA ASP A 2 3.20 -0.90 -10.91
C ASP A 2 3.66 -2.33 -11.17
N ALA A 3 4.58 -2.55 -12.12
CA ALA A 3 5.12 -3.88 -12.40
C ALA A 3 5.82 -4.51 -11.18
N VAL A 4 6.58 -3.72 -10.41
CA VAL A 4 7.30 -4.17 -9.20
C VAL A 4 6.32 -4.66 -8.15
N TYR A 5 5.33 -3.84 -7.80
CA TYR A 5 4.32 -4.22 -6.81
C TYR A 5 3.33 -5.29 -7.29
N ASN A 6 3.03 -5.34 -8.60
CA ASN A 6 2.22 -6.43 -9.16
C ASN A 6 2.99 -7.76 -9.16
N GLY A 7 4.32 -7.71 -9.24
CA GLY A 7 5.22 -8.85 -9.07
C GLY A 7 5.47 -9.25 -7.60
N ASN A 8 4.80 -8.60 -6.64
CA ASN A 8 4.97 -8.80 -5.20
C ASN A 8 6.38 -8.49 -4.66
N ASP A 9 7.15 -7.66 -5.36
CA ASP A 9 8.49 -7.24 -4.92
C ASP A 9 8.43 -5.98 -4.06
N ALA A 10 7.87 -6.14 -2.85
CA ALA A 10 7.68 -5.04 -1.91
C ALA A 10 9.00 -4.39 -1.49
N ASP A 11 10.07 -5.18 -1.39
CA ASP A 11 11.40 -4.72 -0.98
C ASP A 11 11.97 -3.74 -2.00
N TYR A 12 11.98 -4.11 -3.28
CA TYR A 12 12.44 -3.20 -4.31
C TYR A 12 11.50 -1.99 -4.48
N GLY A 13 10.19 -2.20 -4.36
CA GLY A 13 9.20 -1.13 -4.39
C GLY A 13 9.44 -0.06 -3.32
N LEU A 14 9.65 -0.49 -2.06
CA LEU A 14 9.94 0.42 -0.95
C LEU A 14 11.33 1.07 -1.11
N GLN A 15 12.33 0.31 -1.58
CA GLN A 15 13.66 0.84 -1.85
C GLN A 15 13.62 2.00 -2.86
N LEU A 16 12.84 1.88 -3.93
CA LEU A 16 12.67 2.95 -4.92
C LEU A 16 11.96 4.17 -4.34
N LEU A 17 10.88 3.97 -3.57
CA LEU A 17 10.12 5.06 -2.96
C LEU A 17 10.92 5.84 -1.91
N SER A 18 11.80 5.16 -1.18
CA SER A 18 12.62 5.73 -0.11
C SER A 18 14.04 6.09 -0.53
N SER A 19 14.38 5.90 -1.81
CA SER A 19 15.72 6.18 -2.34
C SER A 19 16.12 7.65 -2.15
N THR A 20 17.37 7.88 -1.76
CA THR A 20 17.99 9.20 -1.61
C THR A 20 19.00 9.52 -2.73
N ALA A 21 19.12 8.65 -3.74
CA ALA A 21 20.00 8.81 -4.90
C ALA A 21 19.61 10.01 -5.77
N GLU A 22 20.41 10.35 -6.79
CA GLU A 22 20.11 11.50 -7.69
C GLU A 22 18.81 11.30 -8.51
N ARG A 23 18.49 10.08 -8.92
CA ARG A 23 17.24 9.76 -9.64
C ARG A 23 16.16 9.26 -8.68
N SER A 24 15.74 10.12 -7.78
CA SER A 24 14.75 9.81 -6.75
C SER A 24 13.81 10.98 -6.48
N TRP A 25 12.65 10.69 -5.88
CA TRP A 25 11.75 11.75 -5.38
C TRP A 25 12.37 12.53 -4.22
N TYR A 26 13.22 11.90 -3.42
CA TYR A 26 13.97 12.60 -2.38
C TYR A 26 14.94 13.64 -2.98
N ASN A 27 15.50 13.39 -4.16
CA ASN A 27 16.32 14.39 -4.85
C ASN A 27 15.50 15.65 -5.21
N MET A 28 14.24 15.49 -5.64
CA MET A 28 13.36 16.62 -5.93
C MET A 28 13.17 17.50 -4.68
N ILE A 29 12.97 16.87 -3.52
CA ILE A 29 12.86 17.56 -2.22
C ILE A 29 14.19 18.24 -1.87
N ARG A 30 15.31 17.54 -2.00
CA ARG A 30 16.66 18.07 -1.73
C ARG A 30 17.03 19.25 -2.62
N ALA A 31 16.56 19.26 -3.87
CA ALA A 31 16.72 20.38 -4.80
C ALA A 31 15.86 21.61 -4.42
N GLY A 32 15.00 21.50 -3.40
CA GLY A 32 14.13 22.57 -2.93
C GLY A 32 12.75 22.58 -3.58
N SER A 33 12.39 21.55 -4.36
CA SER A 33 11.06 21.49 -4.96
C SER A 33 9.99 21.14 -3.93
N THR A 34 8.89 21.86 -3.98
CA THR A 34 7.67 21.61 -3.17
C THR A 34 6.58 20.88 -3.97
N ILE A 35 6.79 20.68 -5.27
CA ILE A 35 5.92 19.95 -6.20
C ILE A 35 6.79 18.95 -6.99
N THR A 36 6.18 17.94 -7.60
CA THR A 36 6.92 16.97 -8.43
C THR A 36 7.44 17.60 -9.71
N LEU A 37 8.69 17.28 -10.06
CA LEU A 37 9.37 17.77 -11.26
C LEU A 37 9.04 16.91 -12.50
N GLU A 38 9.27 17.45 -13.69
CA GLU A 38 9.17 16.73 -14.97
C GLU A 38 10.26 15.66 -15.13
N ALA A 39 11.46 15.94 -14.64
CA ALA A 39 12.59 15.02 -14.66
C ALA A 39 13.25 14.99 -13.29
N TRP A 40 14.19 14.07 -13.08
CA TRP A 40 14.79 13.87 -11.76
C TRP A 40 15.60 15.06 -11.23
N ASP A 41 16.20 15.85 -12.13
CA ASP A 41 17.05 16.98 -11.79
C ASP A 41 17.35 17.84 -13.04
N SER A 42 17.68 19.12 -12.86
CA SER A 42 18.15 20.01 -13.93
C SER A 42 19.49 19.56 -14.54
N LYS A 43 20.31 18.83 -13.78
CA LYS A 43 21.49 18.12 -14.28
C LYS A 43 21.17 17.19 -15.45
N TYR A 44 20.00 16.54 -15.43
CA TYR A 44 19.59 15.58 -16.46
C TYR A 44 18.74 16.21 -17.56
N LYS A 45 17.97 17.25 -17.21
CA LYS A 45 17.14 18.00 -18.15
C LYS A 45 17.12 19.48 -17.74
N PRO A 46 18.06 20.31 -18.23
CA PRO A 46 18.16 21.70 -17.79
C PRO A 46 16.91 22.55 -18.04
N ASN A 47 16.09 22.17 -19.02
CA ASN A 47 14.84 22.83 -19.39
C ASN A 47 13.60 22.12 -18.81
N LEU A 48 13.71 21.43 -17.67
CA LEU A 48 12.57 20.79 -17.03
C LEU A 48 11.59 21.80 -16.45
N ASP A 49 10.30 21.47 -16.46
CA ASP A 49 9.35 22.15 -15.60
C ASP A 49 9.39 21.60 -14.16
N TRP A 50 9.03 22.48 -13.21
CA TRP A 50 9.06 22.20 -11.78
C TRP A 50 7.67 21.88 -11.20
N ASN A 51 6.71 21.58 -12.07
CA ASN A 51 5.33 21.30 -11.70
C ASN A 51 4.71 20.34 -12.71
N HIS A 52 5.16 19.09 -12.66
CA HIS A 52 4.71 18.07 -13.60
C HIS A 52 3.99 16.93 -12.89
N ALA A 53 2.73 16.71 -13.27
CA ALA A 53 1.86 15.70 -12.66
C ALA A 53 2.40 14.28 -12.78
N TRP A 54 3.12 13.94 -13.87
CA TRP A 54 3.65 12.58 -14.03
C TRP A 54 4.73 12.22 -13.01
N GLY A 55 5.27 13.22 -12.30
CA GLY A 55 6.33 13.02 -11.31
C GLY A 55 5.72 12.52 -10.00
N ALA A 56 4.41 12.74 -9.82
CA ALA A 56 3.62 12.36 -8.64
C ALA A 56 3.28 10.86 -8.59
N VAL A 57 4.13 9.99 -9.14
CA VAL A 57 3.98 8.53 -9.04
C VAL A 57 3.72 8.07 -7.59
N PRO A 58 4.43 8.57 -6.54
CA PRO A 58 4.18 8.18 -5.15
C PRO A 58 2.73 8.39 -4.72
N ALA A 59 2.09 9.48 -5.14
CA ALA A 59 0.69 9.78 -4.81
C ALA A 59 -0.30 8.73 -5.34
N ASN A 60 0.05 8.02 -6.41
CA ASN A 60 -0.75 6.91 -6.94
C ASN A 60 -0.35 5.55 -6.32
N VAL A 61 0.95 5.26 -6.21
CA VAL A 61 1.42 3.91 -5.83
C VAL A 61 1.38 3.65 -4.33
N ILE A 62 1.52 4.68 -3.50
CA ILE A 62 1.38 4.52 -2.04
C ILE A 62 -0.02 3.98 -1.69
N PRO A 63 -1.14 4.65 -2.07
CA PRO A 63 -2.48 4.14 -1.76
C PRO A 63 -2.77 2.81 -2.47
N ARG A 64 -2.48 2.71 -3.77
CA ARG A 64 -2.96 1.60 -4.60
C ARG A 64 -2.10 0.34 -4.56
N LYS A 65 -0.83 0.44 -4.13
CA LYS A 65 0.14 -0.65 -4.23
C LYS A 65 0.83 -0.94 -2.89
N LEU A 66 1.42 0.06 -2.24
CA LEU A 66 2.09 -0.11 -0.95
C LEU A 66 1.08 -0.43 0.15
N VAL A 67 0.03 0.39 0.31
CA VAL A 67 -1.09 0.07 1.19
C VAL A 67 -2.09 -0.88 0.51
N GLY A 68 -2.18 -0.80 -0.82
CA GLY A 68 -2.85 -1.79 -1.65
C GLY A 68 -4.37 -1.65 -1.74
N ILE A 69 -4.90 -0.43 -1.63
CA ILE A 69 -6.33 -0.13 -1.79
C ILE A 69 -6.63 0.10 -3.27
N ALA A 70 -7.34 -0.83 -3.91
CA ALA A 70 -7.67 -0.73 -5.32
C ALA A 70 -9.09 -1.23 -5.62
N PRO A 71 -9.81 -0.65 -6.60
CA PRO A 71 -11.10 -1.19 -7.01
C PRO A 71 -10.89 -2.53 -7.74
N LEU A 72 -11.64 -3.56 -7.34
CA LEU A 72 -11.80 -4.79 -8.12
C LEU A 72 -12.97 -4.68 -9.09
N GLU A 73 -13.91 -3.78 -8.78
CA GLU A 73 -15.05 -3.46 -9.63
C GLU A 73 -15.29 -1.95 -9.67
N PRO A 74 -15.91 -1.43 -10.73
CA PRO A 74 -16.21 0.00 -10.86
C PRO A 74 -16.90 0.59 -9.62
N GLY A 75 -16.46 1.78 -9.24
CA GLY A 75 -17.03 2.49 -8.09
C GLY A 75 -16.83 1.80 -6.74
N PHE A 76 -15.79 0.97 -6.59
CA PHE A 76 -15.43 0.31 -5.31
C PHE A 76 -16.54 -0.59 -4.73
N ARG A 77 -17.44 -1.14 -5.57
CA ARG A 77 -18.43 -2.13 -5.11
C ARG A 77 -17.74 -3.34 -4.46
N ARG A 78 -16.65 -3.77 -5.08
CA ARG A 78 -15.66 -4.70 -4.55
C ARG A 78 -14.28 -4.04 -4.62
N MET A 79 -13.48 -4.22 -3.58
CA MET A 79 -12.13 -3.66 -3.51
C MET A 79 -11.11 -4.70 -3.05
N LEU A 80 -9.86 -4.44 -3.42
CA LEU A 80 -8.68 -5.10 -2.90
C LEU A 80 -8.13 -4.25 -1.76
N ILE A 81 -7.72 -4.92 -0.68
CA ILE A 81 -6.83 -4.36 0.35
C ILE A 81 -5.67 -5.33 0.49
N LYS A 82 -4.52 -4.98 -0.09
CA LYS A 82 -3.31 -5.82 -0.15
C LYS A 82 -2.06 -5.03 0.24
N PRO A 83 -1.80 -4.87 1.55
CA PRO A 83 -0.60 -4.18 2.02
C PRO A 83 0.66 -4.95 1.60
N GLN A 84 1.64 -4.21 1.10
CA GLN A 84 2.96 -4.68 0.71
C GLN A 84 4.03 -3.81 1.40
N PRO A 85 4.16 -3.91 2.74
CA PRO A 85 4.88 -2.92 3.52
C PRO A 85 6.41 -3.06 3.46
N SER A 86 6.95 -4.24 3.07
CA SER A 86 8.37 -4.55 3.24
C SER A 86 8.82 -4.24 4.68
N THR A 87 9.80 -3.37 4.88
CA THR A 87 10.33 -2.92 6.18
C THR A 87 9.63 -1.70 6.74
N LEU A 88 8.64 -1.11 6.05
CA LEU A 88 7.89 0.03 6.56
C LEU A 88 7.14 -0.37 7.82
N SER A 89 7.44 0.28 8.94
CA SER A 89 6.96 -0.11 10.26
C SER A 89 5.49 0.21 10.50
N HIS A 90 4.98 1.27 9.87
CA HIS A 90 3.58 1.66 9.99
C HIS A 90 3.16 2.54 8.82
N ALA A 91 1.86 2.56 8.53
CA ALA A 91 1.24 3.54 7.67
C ALA A 91 -0.23 3.73 8.05
N GLU A 92 -0.77 4.91 7.79
CA GLU A 92 -2.20 5.20 7.86
C GLU A 92 -2.60 6.00 6.62
N ILE A 93 -3.73 5.63 6.01
CA ILE A 93 -4.25 6.32 4.84
C ILE A 93 -5.78 6.28 4.81
N ILE A 94 -6.35 7.34 4.25
CA ILE A 94 -7.75 7.41 3.88
C ILE A 94 -7.83 7.57 2.35
N VAL A 95 -8.56 6.67 1.70
CA VAL A 95 -8.90 6.76 0.28
C VAL A 95 -10.39 7.04 0.16
N SER A 96 -10.74 8.18 -0.41
CA SER A 96 -12.14 8.54 -0.67
C SER A 96 -12.65 7.86 -1.94
N SER A 97 -13.84 7.27 -1.85
CA SER A 97 -14.56 6.68 -2.97
C SER A 97 -15.99 7.24 -3.05
N ILE A 98 -16.69 6.97 -4.16
CA ILE A 98 -18.12 7.31 -4.29
C ILE A 98 -19.02 6.63 -3.24
N ARG A 99 -18.52 5.57 -2.58
CA ARG A 99 -19.25 4.84 -1.55
C ARG A 99 -18.93 5.31 -0.13
N GLY A 100 -17.99 6.23 0.01
CA GLY A 100 -17.46 6.71 1.29
C GLY A 100 -15.97 6.47 1.43
N ASN A 101 -15.44 6.83 2.60
CA ASN A 101 -14.02 6.70 2.93
C ASN A 101 -13.67 5.24 3.22
N ILE A 102 -12.53 4.81 2.68
CA ILE A 102 -11.86 3.56 2.99
C ILE A 102 -10.64 3.94 3.83
N LYS A 103 -10.62 3.53 5.10
CA LYS A 103 -9.47 3.81 5.98
C LYS A 103 -8.69 2.53 6.16
N VAL A 104 -7.36 2.63 6.11
CA VAL A 104 -6.45 1.53 6.39
C VAL A 104 -5.30 2.07 7.22
N SER A 105 -5.02 1.43 8.35
CA SER A 105 -3.79 1.61 9.10
C SER A 105 -3.14 0.27 9.37
N PHE A 106 -1.82 0.22 9.45
CA PHE A 106 -1.12 -0.97 9.88
C PHE A 106 0.13 -0.66 10.70
N ASN A 107 0.49 -1.62 11.55
CA ASN A 107 1.79 -1.76 12.19
C ASN A 107 2.43 -3.07 11.72
N ASN A 108 3.72 -3.03 11.42
CA ASN A 108 4.45 -4.11 10.77
C ASN A 108 5.80 -4.31 11.46
N THR A 109 5.98 -5.52 12.01
CA THR A 109 7.26 -6.04 12.48
C THR A 109 7.65 -7.18 11.52
N PRO A 110 8.52 -6.90 10.53
CA PRO A 110 8.82 -7.85 9.46
C PRO A 110 9.15 -9.26 9.96
N GLY A 111 8.52 -10.27 9.36
CA GLY A 111 8.73 -11.67 9.68
C GLY A 111 8.17 -12.14 11.03
N THR A 112 7.51 -11.26 11.80
CA THR A 112 7.07 -11.58 13.17
C THR A 112 5.59 -11.27 13.40
N LYS A 113 5.16 -10.04 13.11
CA LYS A 113 3.81 -9.56 13.40
C LYS A 113 3.37 -8.55 12.35
N PHE A 114 2.13 -8.67 11.86
CA PHE A 114 1.48 -7.67 11.04
C PHE A 114 0.07 -7.41 11.59
N GLU A 115 -0.22 -6.17 11.93
CA GLU A 115 -1.48 -5.75 12.55
C GLU A 115 -2.09 -4.64 11.69
N MET A 116 -3.34 -4.79 11.30
CA MET A 116 -4.01 -3.87 10.39
C MET A 116 -5.44 -3.58 10.83
N GLU A 117 -5.80 -2.31 10.86
CA GLU A 117 -7.18 -1.87 11.02
C GLU A 117 -7.71 -1.33 9.70
N ILE A 118 -8.93 -1.73 9.35
CA ILE A 118 -9.61 -1.21 8.16
C ILE A 118 -11.03 -0.76 8.52
N GLU A 119 -11.47 0.31 7.87
CA GLU A 119 -12.86 0.78 7.89
C GLU A 119 -13.39 0.77 6.46
N ILE A 120 -14.33 -0.15 6.20
CA ILE A 120 -14.92 -0.38 4.89
C ILE A 120 -16.30 0.30 4.83
N PRO A 121 -16.59 1.14 3.83
CA PRO A 121 -17.87 1.83 3.72
C PRO A 121 -19.05 0.87 3.51
N ALA A 122 -20.26 1.31 3.87
CA ALA A 122 -21.48 0.54 3.68
C ALA A 122 -21.69 0.12 2.21
N ASN A 123 -22.39 -1.00 2.00
CA ASN A 123 -22.67 -1.55 0.66
C ASN A 123 -21.42 -1.82 -0.19
N THR A 124 -20.32 -2.22 0.46
CA THR A 124 -19.09 -2.71 -0.18
C THR A 124 -18.55 -3.94 0.52
N VAL A 125 -17.68 -4.67 -0.18
CA VAL A 125 -16.90 -5.79 0.36
C VAL A 125 -15.46 -5.67 -0.10
N ALA A 126 -14.53 -6.14 0.73
CA ALA A 126 -13.11 -6.16 0.44
C ALA A 126 -12.57 -7.60 0.39
N GLU A 127 -11.76 -7.85 -0.63
CA GLU A 127 -10.84 -8.97 -0.65
C GLU A 127 -9.54 -8.52 0.03
N VAL A 128 -9.25 -9.12 1.19
CA VAL A 128 -8.13 -8.72 2.05
C VAL A 128 -6.99 -9.73 1.88
N TRP A 129 -5.81 -9.24 1.56
CA TRP A 129 -4.60 -10.05 1.36
C TRP A 129 -3.59 -9.68 2.45
N LEU A 130 -3.42 -10.57 3.42
CA LEU A 130 -2.47 -10.40 4.52
C LEU A 130 -1.11 -11.00 4.14
N PRO A 131 0.02 -10.38 4.54
CA PRO A 131 1.35 -10.94 4.31
C PRO A 131 1.50 -12.35 4.90
N LEU A 132 2.17 -13.25 4.16
CA LEU A 132 2.56 -14.58 4.60
C LEU A 132 4.07 -14.65 4.78
N PHE A 133 4.54 -14.62 6.03
CA PHE A 133 5.96 -14.72 6.38
C PHE A 133 6.31 -16.01 7.13
N ASP A 134 5.35 -16.73 7.71
CA ASP A 134 5.55 -18.08 8.25
C ASP A 134 4.31 -18.95 7.96
N ARG A 135 4.51 -20.22 7.56
CA ARG A 135 3.41 -21.17 7.32
C ARG A 135 2.62 -21.53 8.57
N LYS A 136 3.20 -21.34 9.75
CA LYS A 136 2.58 -21.57 11.06
C LYS A 136 1.94 -20.32 11.65
N GLN A 137 2.01 -19.18 10.96
CA GLN A 137 1.44 -17.93 11.46
C GLN A 137 -0.06 -18.09 11.71
N GLN A 138 -0.51 -17.50 12.80
CA GLN A 138 -1.91 -17.42 13.19
C GLN A 138 -2.49 -16.12 12.67
N ILE A 139 -3.75 -16.19 12.24
CA ILE A 139 -4.51 -15.04 11.78
C ILE A 139 -5.75 -14.93 12.65
N THR A 140 -5.96 -13.76 13.25
CA THR A 140 -7.22 -13.42 13.91
C THR A 140 -7.87 -12.22 13.22
N VAL A 141 -9.20 -12.23 13.20
CA VAL A 141 -10.03 -11.11 12.74
C VAL A 141 -10.98 -10.76 13.87
N ASN A 142 -10.89 -9.54 14.38
CA ASN A 142 -11.63 -9.09 15.56
C ASN A 142 -11.45 -10.04 16.76
N GLY A 143 -10.22 -10.52 16.96
CA GLY A 143 -9.87 -11.47 18.03
C GLY A 143 -10.27 -12.93 17.80
N VAL A 144 -11.00 -13.24 16.72
CA VAL A 144 -11.42 -14.61 16.41
C VAL A 144 -10.46 -15.24 15.40
N ALA A 145 -9.98 -16.44 15.67
CA ALA A 145 -9.11 -17.18 14.75
C ALA A 145 -9.80 -17.42 13.41
N GLN A 146 -9.09 -17.14 12.32
CA GLN A 146 -9.59 -17.31 10.95
C GLN A 146 -8.63 -18.15 10.11
N LYS A 147 -9.21 -18.87 9.14
CA LYS A 147 -8.46 -19.53 8.08
C LYS A 147 -8.68 -18.77 6.78
N GLY A 148 -7.61 -18.50 6.06
CA GLY A 148 -7.67 -17.92 4.72
C GLY A 148 -7.12 -18.87 3.66
N THR A 149 -7.20 -18.43 2.41
CA THR A 149 -6.62 -19.17 1.28
C THR A 149 -5.24 -18.63 0.98
N VAL A 150 -4.22 -19.47 1.04
CA VAL A 150 -2.84 -19.09 0.67
C VAL A 150 -2.74 -18.85 -0.83
N ASP A 151 -2.10 -17.77 -1.23
CA ASP A 151 -1.79 -17.43 -2.62
C ASP A 151 -0.42 -16.72 -2.68
N GLY A 152 0.59 -17.46 -3.15
CA GLY A 152 1.98 -17.00 -3.15
C GLY A 152 2.45 -16.62 -1.74
N THR A 153 2.82 -15.35 -1.57
CA THR A 153 3.31 -14.75 -0.33
C THR A 153 2.20 -14.05 0.48
N PHE A 154 0.92 -14.40 0.24
CA PHE A 154 -0.22 -13.82 0.93
C PHE A 154 -1.23 -14.87 1.41
N VAL A 155 -2.07 -14.46 2.35
CA VAL A 155 -3.28 -15.18 2.77
C VAL A 155 -4.51 -14.31 2.48
N LYS A 156 -5.45 -14.86 1.72
CA LYS A 156 -6.68 -14.18 1.27
C LYS A 156 -7.84 -14.43 2.22
N LEU A 157 -8.53 -13.36 2.60
CA LEU A 157 -9.77 -13.36 3.37
C LEU A 157 -10.80 -12.40 2.72
N GLN A 158 -12.03 -12.46 3.19
CA GLN A 158 -13.10 -11.54 2.81
C GLN A 158 -13.52 -10.70 4.02
N ALA A 159 -13.84 -9.44 3.79
CA ALA A 159 -14.39 -8.54 4.80
C ALA A 159 -15.59 -7.77 4.23
N GLY A 160 -16.69 -7.73 4.99
CA GLY A 160 -17.83 -6.87 4.67
C GLY A 160 -17.60 -5.42 5.07
N SER A 161 -18.63 -4.58 4.96
CA SER A 161 -18.59 -3.22 5.49
C SER A 161 -18.37 -3.18 7.01
N GLY A 162 -17.86 -2.06 7.51
CA GLY A 162 -17.61 -1.84 8.93
C GLY A 162 -16.13 -1.81 9.27
N LYS A 163 -15.85 -1.81 10.58
CA LYS A 163 -14.49 -1.83 11.11
C LYS A 163 -14.03 -3.27 11.33
N HIS A 164 -12.80 -3.55 10.94
CA HIS A 164 -12.17 -4.85 11.13
C HIS A 164 -10.74 -4.68 11.59
N HIS A 165 -10.35 -5.46 12.58
CA HIS A 165 -8.98 -5.58 13.07
C HIS A 165 -8.42 -6.93 12.66
N PHE A 166 -7.29 -6.93 11.95
CA PHE A 166 -6.57 -8.10 11.52
C PHE A 166 -5.25 -8.18 12.27
N LEU A 167 -4.95 -9.35 12.81
CA LEU A 167 -3.66 -9.64 13.42
C LEU A 167 -3.09 -10.92 12.83
N VAL A 168 -1.89 -10.81 12.27
CA VAL A 168 -1.03 -11.92 11.86
C VAL A 168 0.15 -11.97 12.81
N GLN A 169 0.37 -13.11 13.44
CA GLN A 169 1.51 -13.32 14.33
C GLN A 169 2.01 -14.76 14.22
N ARG A 170 3.30 -14.94 14.45
CA ARG A 170 3.88 -16.28 14.55
C ARG A 170 3.47 -16.98 15.85
#